data_AF-M2NK08-F1
#
_entry.id   AF-M2NK08-F1
#
_cell.length_a   1.000
_cell.length_b   1.000
_cell.length_c   1.000
_cell.angle_alpha   90.00
_cell.angle_beta   90.00
_cell.angle_gamma   90.00
#
_symmetry.space_group_name_H-M   'P 1'
#
loop_
_entity.id
_entity.type
_entity.pdbx_description
1 polymer ?
#
loop_
_entity_poly.entity_id
_entity_poly.type
_entity_poly.pdbx_seq_one_letter_code
_entity_poly.pdbx_strand_id
1 'polypeptide(L)'
;MSDFAAAQQRILARRAARDAQLAAQATVEQNARNAQLLRLPPALRVIAHQTLNAWDVIKSPYGTRPAFRVGQVDAELLDEDLLELLRKQVGEGLKLFGNHLQDDWGAEIALVLQSILWKLAIWDHGASYGASLQGLQYVDARGSDSARRKPPTAWQKISYGLVTVGGRYAWTKWSDYLSNAENGYDEPSPLIRSLSRITTLAGTTHEIAAFTSFLVFLYNGQYRTLTDRLLRLRLLPSSNATSREVSFEYLNRQLVWHAFTEFLLFLLPLVGISRWRRWVARAWKKAKSSITRLRTGTSSAGQDEAEDGQKGELAFLPERTCAICYHDQNPTAGRSEQDVISAGANSGIIGNASTDITNPYEAIPCGCVYCFVCLAQRIEAEEGEGWICLRCGELVKECKPWDGDVLAPQQEAAANGSEDGARSSGRKSIAWADEVVEDEREQMEQMERTMSHLDPIPVDDEQEWEREGQNVVEDEEEEEPN
;
A
#
# COMPACT_ATOMS: atom_id res chain seq x y z
N MET A 1 33.04 11.71 20.43
CA MET A 1 33.57 11.19 19.13
C MET A 1 34.75 10.22 19.33
N SER A 2 35.67 10.46 20.27
CA SER A 2 36.80 9.55 20.58
C SER A 2 36.38 8.15 21.03
N ASP A 3 35.34 8.04 21.87
CA ASP A 3 34.90 6.76 22.42
C ASP A 3 34.28 5.83 21.37
N PHE A 4 33.57 6.41 20.39
CA PHE A 4 33.02 5.66 19.27
C PHE A 4 34.13 5.11 18.35
N ALA A 5 35.13 5.94 18.05
CA ALA A 5 36.29 5.50 17.26
C ALA A 5 37.08 4.39 17.97
N ALA A 6 37.28 4.50 19.29
CA ALA A 6 37.91 3.45 20.09
C ALA A 6 37.07 2.17 20.13
N ALA A 7 35.74 2.27 20.24
CA ALA A 7 34.84 1.12 20.16
C ALA A 7 34.90 0.43 18.79
N GLN A 8 34.92 1.21 17.70
CA GLN A 8 35.04 0.68 16.34
C GLN A 8 36.37 -0.05 16.14
N GLN A 9 37.48 0.51 16.64
CA GLN A 9 38.80 -0.16 16.60
C GLN A 9 38.80 -1.50 17.34
N ARG A 10 38.16 -1.58 18.52
CA ARG A 10 38.02 -2.84 19.27
C ARG A 10 37.23 -3.88 18.48
N ILE A 11 36.15 -3.48 17.81
CA ILE A 11 35.34 -4.37 16.96
C ILE A 11 36.17 -4.87 15.77
N LEU A 12 36.92 -3.99 15.10
CA LEU A 12 37.78 -4.36 13.99
C LEU A 12 38.89 -5.33 14.43
N ALA A 13 39.53 -5.08 15.59
CA ALA A 13 40.55 -5.96 16.15
C ALA A 13 39.98 -7.36 16.48
N ARG A 14 38.78 -7.44 17.07
CA ARG A 14 38.09 -8.72 17.33
C ARG A 14 37.78 -9.47 16.04
N ARG A 15 37.36 -8.77 14.98
CA ARG A 15 37.10 -9.37 13.66
C ARG A 15 38.39 -9.90 13.03
N ALA A 16 39.47 -9.10 13.06
CA ALA A 16 40.77 -9.53 12.55
C ALA A 16 41.32 -10.76 13.30
N ALA A 17 41.15 -10.82 14.63
CA ALA A 17 41.57 -11.98 15.42
C ALA A 17 40.77 -13.25 15.06
N ARG A 18 39.45 -13.15 14.88
CA ARG A 18 38.61 -14.28 14.42
C ARG A 18 39.00 -14.74 13.01
N ASP A 19 39.19 -13.79 12.09
CA ASP A 19 39.62 -14.09 10.72
C ASP A 19 40.98 -14.82 10.71
N ALA A 20 41.93 -14.40 11.55
CA ALA A 20 43.22 -15.05 11.68
C ALA A 20 43.13 -16.47 12.26
N GLN A 21 42.26 -16.69 13.26
CA GLN A 21 41.99 -18.02 13.82
C GLN A 21 41.38 -18.97 12.77
N LEU A 22 40.37 -18.50 12.04
CA LEU A 22 39.74 -19.27 10.97
C LEU A 22 40.74 -19.59 9.84
N ALA A 23 41.58 -18.64 9.46
CA ALA A 23 42.63 -18.87 8.47
C ALA A 23 43.67 -19.90 8.97
N ALA A 24 44.05 -19.84 10.25
CA ALA A 24 44.97 -20.82 10.85
C ALA A 24 44.36 -22.23 10.93
N GLN A 25 43.07 -22.36 11.26
CA GLN A 25 42.37 -23.64 11.23
C GLN A 25 42.32 -24.20 9.80
N ALA A 26 41.98 -23.37 8.82
CA ALA A 26 41.93 -23.78 7.41
C ALA A 26 43.30 -24.25 6.89
N THR A 27 44.40 -23.59 7.27
CA THR A 27 45.75 -24.03 6.86
C THR A 27 46.15 -25.35 7.52
N VAL A 28 45.79 -25.57 8.78
CA VAL A 28 46.01 -26.86 9.47
C VAL A 28 45.25 -27.99 8.78
N GLU A 29 43.95 -27.78 8.47
CA GLU A 29 43.15 -28.77 7.75
C GLU A 29 43.70 -29.06 6.35
N GLN A 30 44.12 -28.02 5.61
CA GLN A 30 44.76 -28.18 4.30
C GLN A 30 46.05 -28.99 4.39
N ASN A 31 46.88 -28.75 5.40
CA ASN A 31 48.13 -29.47 5.59
C ASN A 31 47.89 -30.96 5.93
N ALA A 32 46.92 -31.25 6.81
CA ALA A 32 46.53 -32.62 7.13
C ALA A 32 45.99 -33.38 5.91
N ARG A 33 45.14 -32.73 5.11
CA ARG A 33 44.62 -33.30 3.85
C ARG A 33 45.73 -33.54 2.83
N ASN A 34 46.64 -32.58 2.66
CA ASN A 34 47.80 -32.73 1.77
C ASN A 34 48.69 -33.91 2.18
N ALA A 35 48.89 -34.12 3.49
CA ALA A 35 49.63 -35.27 4.01
C ALA A 35 48.93 -36.62 3.71
N GLN A 36 47.60 -36.65 3.77
CA GLN A 36 46.81 -37.85 3.40
C GLN A 36 46.86 -38.12 1.88
N LEU A 37 46.76 -37.07 1.06
CA LEU A 37 46.79 -37.18 -0.41
C LEU A 37 48.17 -37.61 -0.96
N LEU A 38 49.25 -37.36 -0.22
CA LEU A 38 50.58 -37.85 -0.56
C LEU A 38 50.70 -39.39 -0.50
N ARG A 39 49.77 -40.08 0.19
CA ARG A 39 49.74 -41.55 0.25
C ARG A 39 49.14 -42.20 -1.01
N LEU A 40 48.50 -41.43 -1.87
CA LEU A 40 47.86 -41.93 -3.10
C LEU A 40 48.85 -41.94 -4.28
N PRO A 41 48.67 -42.87 -5.24
CA PRO A 41 49.39 -42.83 -6.52
C PRO A 41 49.23 -41.49 -7.24
N PRO A 42 50.22 -41.04 -8.02
CA PRO A 42 50.27 -39.68 -8.56
C PRO A 42 49.07 -39.32 -9.45
N ALA A 43 48.53 -40.27 -10.22
CA ALA A 43 47.34 -40.04 -11.06
C ALA A 43 46.07 -39.82 -10.22
N LEU A 44 45.87 -40.63 -9.18
CA LEU A 44 44.73 -40.50 -8.26
C LEU A 44 44.86 -39.27 -7.37
N ARG A 45 46.08 -38.89 -6.98
CA ARG A 45 46.35 -37.69 -6.20
C ARG A 45 45.88 -36.42 -6.92
N VAL A 46 46.13 -36.29 -8.22
CA VAL A 46 45.70 -35.11 -8.99
C VAL A 46 44.18 -35.01 -9.05
N ILE A 47 43.51 -36.12 -9.32
CA ILE A 47 42.03 -36.18 -9.39
C ILE A 47 41.41 -35.93 -8.01
N ALA A 48 41.93 -36.57 -6.96
CA ALA A 48 41.47 -36.38 -5.59
C ALA A 48 41.66 -34.93 -5.13
N HIS A 49 42.80 -34.32 -5.42
CA HIS A 49 43.05 -32.93 -5.08
C HIS A 49 42.10 -31.96 -5.82
N GLN A 50 41.81 -32.20 -7.11
CA GLN A 50 40.88 -31.35 -7.86
C GLN A 50 39.43 -31.50 -7.39
N THR A 51 38.98 -32.73 -7.13
CA THR A 51 37.63 -33.02 -6.67
C THR A 51 37.38 -32.53 -5.25
N LEU A 52 38.33 -32.73 -4.33
CA LEU A 52 38.24 -32.21 -2.97
C LEU A 52 38.28 -30.69 -2.92
N ASN A 53 39.13 -30.03 -3.71
CA ASN A 53 39.13 -28.57 -3.78
C ASN A 53 37.83 -28.01 -4.34
N ALA A 54 37.27 -28.65 -5.38
CA ALA A 54 35.96 -28.25 -5.90
C ALA A 54 34.86 -28.46 -4.83
N TRP A 55 34.91 -29.58 -4.11
CA TRP A 55 34.00 -29.88 -3.02
C TRP A 55 34.12 -28.89 -1.85
N ASP A 56 35.33 -28.47 -1.49
CA ASP A 56 35.57 -27.49 -0.42
C ASP A 56 35.10 -26.08 -0.81
N VAL A 57 35.29 -25.70 -2.07
CA VAL A 57 34.72 -24.44 -2.60
C VAL A 57 33.20 -24.49 -2.58
N ILE A 58 32.59 -25.67 -2.82
CA ILE A 58 31.15 -25.86 -2.77
C ILE A 58 30.62 -25.98 -1.34
N LYS A 59 31.40 -26.56 -0.40
CA LYS A 59 30.99 -26.87 0.97
C LYS A 59 31.32 -25.77 1.97
N SER A 60 32.18 -24.80 1.65
CA SER A 60 32.56 -23.74 2.60
C SER A 60 31.50 -22.61 2.68
N PRO A 61 30.70 -22.52 3.76
CA PRO A 61 29.69 -21.46 3.89
C PRO A 61 30.31 -20.06 3.99
N TYR A 62 31.59 -20.03 4.39
CA TYR A 62 32.42 -18.85 4.62
C TYR A 62 33.42 -18.57 3.49
N GLY A 63 33.32 -19.29 2.36
CA GLY A 63 34.26 -19.21 1.25
C GLY A 63 34.43 -17.77 0.73
N THR A 64 35.54 -17.15 1.13
CA THR A 64 35.91 -15.73 0.91
C THR A 64 34.85 -14.73 1.36
N ARG A 65 34.72 -14.50 2.67
CA ARG A 65 33.98 -13.37 3.29
C ARG A 65 32.65 -13.10 2.57
N PRO A 66 31.57 -13.88 2.86
CA PRO A 66 30.37 -13.84 2.07
C PRO A 66 29.90 -12.39 1.96
N ALA A 67 29.98 -11.87 0.73
CA ALA A 67 29.38 -10.60 0.40
C ALA A 67 27.88 -10.70 0.68
N PHE A 68 27.27 -9.56 0.94
CA PHE A 68 25.85 -9.41 1.21
C PHE A 68 25.02 -10.12 0.11
N ARG A 69 24.62 -11.39 0.34
CA ARG A 69 24.01 -12.27 -0.68
C ARG A 69 22.73 -11.65 -1.23
N VAL A 70 21.91 -11.14 -0.30
CA VAL A 70 20.68 -10.42 -0.62
C VAL A 70 20.98 -9.21 -1.50
N GLY A 71 21.97 -8.38 -1.17
CA GLY A 71 22.31 -7.24 -2.04
C GLY A 71 22.92 -7.59 -3.39
N GLN A 72 23.56 -8.75 -3.53
CA GLN A 72 23.98 -9.24 -4.84
C GLN A 72 22.78 -9.61 -5.71
N VAL A 73 21.74 -10.20 -5.12
CA VAL A 73 20.49 -10.54 -5.81
C VAL A 73 19.65 -9.30 -6.07
N ASP A 74 19.50 -8.41 -5.08
CA ASP A 74 18.79 -7.14 -5.22
C ASP A 74 19.45 -6.25 -6.29
N ALA A 75 20.79 -6.27 -6.39
CA ALA A 75 21.50 -5.57 -7.44
C ALA A 75 21.11 -6.07 -8.84
N GLU A 76 20.90 -7.37 -9.00
CA GLU A 76 20.46 -7.97 -10.26
C GLU A 76 19.00 -7.60 -10.59
N LEU A 77 18.11 -7.71 -9.61
CA LEU A 77 16.71 -7.28 -9.75
C LEU A 77 16.61 -5.81 -10.15
N LEU A 78 17.37 -4.93 -9.50
CA LEU A 78 17.42 -3.50 -9.83
C LEU A 78 17.95 -3.23 -11.25
N ASP A 79 18.92 -4.02 -11.72
CA ASP A 79 19.44 -3.89 -13.07
C ASP A 79 18.40 -4.32 -14.12
N GLU A 80 17.60 -5.36 -13.84
CA GLU A 80 16.51 -5.81 -14.70
C GLU A 80 15.33 -4.82 -14.70
N ASP A 81 14.92 -4.33 -13.54
CA ASP A 81 13.87 -3.32 -13.39
C ASP A 81 14.25 -2.01 -14.09
N LEU A 82 15.51 -1.57 -13.98
CA LEU A 82 16.00 -0.39 -14.68
C LEU A 82 15.89 -0.57 -16.20
N LEU A 83 16.27 -1.74 -16.70
CA LEU A 83 16.18 -2.03 -18.13
C LEU A 83 14.73 -2.06 -18.62
N GLU A 84 13.82 -2.66 -17.86
CA GLU A 84 12.40 -2.68 -18.18
C GLU A 84 11.80 -1.27 -18.19
N LEU A 85 12.12 -0.46 -17.17
CA LEU A 85 11.67 0.92 -17.08
C LEU A 85 12.16 1.76 -18.27
N LEU A 86 13.44 1.64 -18.64
CA LEU A 86 14.01 2.35 -19.79
C LEU A 86 13.38 1.87 -21.10
N ARG A 87 13.19 0.57 -21.27
CA ARG A 87 12.51 0.01 -22.45
C ARG A 87 11.08 0.53 -22.57
N LYS A 88 10.34 0.61 -21.46
CA LYS A 88 8.97 1.13 -21.43
C LYS A 88 8.92 2.61 -21.80
N GLN A 89 9.79 3.44 -21.21
CA GLN A 89 9.87 4.87 -21.52
C GLN A 89 10.25 5.12 -22.98
N VAL A 90 11.21 4.36 -23.50
CA VAL A 90 11.59 4.43 -24.92
C VAL A 90 10.41 3.99 -25.80
N GLY A 91 9.73 2.89 -25.47
CA GLY A 91 8.53 2.45 -26.18
C GLY A 91 7.43 3.51 -26.21
N GLU A 92 7.14 4.16 -25.08
CA GLU A 92 6.18 5.27 -25.01
C GLU A 92 6.61 6.47 -25.87
N GLY A 93 7.90 6.80 -25.91
CA GLY A 93 8.44 7.84 -26.80
C GLY A 93 8.35 7.48 -28.29
N LEU A 94 8.51 6.22 -28.65
CA LEU A 94 8.41 5.75 -30.04
C LEU A 94 6.96 5.72 -30.57
N LYS A 95 5.94 5.70 -29.69
CA LYS A 95 4.53 5.79 -30.12
C LYS A 95 4.23 7.03 -30.97
N LEU A 96 4.97 8.11 -30.76
CA LEU A 96 4.82 9.33 -31.58
C LEU A 96 5.28 9.14 -33.04
N PHE A 97 6.18 8.19 -33.30
CA PHE A 97 6.72 7.89 -34.64
C PHE A 97 6.04 6.68 -35.31
N GLY A 98 5.26 5.90 -34.56
CA GLY A 98 4.47 4.78 -35.05
C GLY A 98 4.47 3.60 -34.08
N ASN A 99 3.28 3.02 -33.84
CA ASN A 99 3.13 1.93 -32.87
C ASN A 99 3.87 0.64 -33.26
N HIS A 100 4.13 0.42 -34.56
CA HIS A 100 4.81 -0.79 -35.05
C HIS A 100 6.34 -0.77 -34.81
N LEU A 101 6.96 0.41 -34.65
CA LEU A 101 8.41 0.49 -34.45
C LEU A 101 8.86 -0.14 -33.13
N GLN A 102 8.03 -0.07 -32.09
CA GLN A 102 8.35 -0.65 -30.79
C GLN A 102 8.45 -2.18 -30.86
N ASP A 103 7.56 -2.81 -31.64
CA ASP A 103 7.51 -4.26 -31.77
C ASP A 103 8.60 -4.76 -32.73
N ASP A 104 8.77 -4.09 -33.87
CA ASP A 104 9.77 -4.47 -34.89
C ASP A 104 11.22 -4.29 -34.41
N TRP A 105 11.50 -3.20 -33.67
CA TRP A 105 12.85 -2.85 -33.20
C TRP A 105 13.09 -3.15 -31.73
N GLY A 106 12.22 -3.94 -31.09
CA GLY A 106 12.30 -4.20 -29.65
C GLY A 106 13.66 -4.79 -29.20
N ALA A 107 14.22 -5.72 -30.00
CA ALA A 107 15.49 -6.35 -29.71
C ALA A 107 16.68 -5.39 -29.91
N GLU A 108 16.63 -4.54 -30.93
CA GLU A 108 17.63 -3.53 -31.25
C GLU A 108 17.65 -2.41 -30.21
N ILE A 109 16.47 -1.96 -29.77
CA ILE A 109 16.32 -0.99 -28.68
C ILE A 109 16.93 -1.57 -27.40
N ALA A 110 16.60 -2.83 -27.06
CA ALA A 110 17.18 -3.50 -25.89
C ALA A 110 18.71 -3.61 -25.98
N LEU A 111 19.24 -3.96 -27.16
CA LEU A 111 20.69 -4.02 -27.41
C LEU A 111 21.36 -2.66 -27.19
N VAL A 112 20.79 -1.58 -27.72
CA VAL A 112 21.34 -0.22 -27.58
C VAL A 112 21.31 0.21 -26.11
N LEU A 113 20.18 0.03 -25.42
CA LEU A 113 20.05 0.37 -24.00
C LEU A 113 21.05 -0.41 -23.14
N GLN A 114 21.16 -1.73 -23.35
CA GLN A 114 22.12 -2.57 -22.65
C GLN A 114 23.57 -2.20 -22.96
N SER A 115 23.88 -1.80 -24.20
CA SER A 115 25.22 -1.34 -24.58
C SER A 115 25.59 -0.04 -23.87
N ILE A 116 24.64 0.89 -23.76
CA ILE A 116 24.81 2.16 -23.03
C ILE A 116 25.03 1.88 -21.54
N LEU A 117 24.18 1.05 -20.92
CA LEU A 117 24.29 0.68 -19.51
C LEU A 117 25.61 -0.05 -19.23
N TRP A 118 26.02 -0.99 -20.08
CA TRP A 118 27.30 -1.69 -19.95
C TRP A 118 28.49 -0.74 -20.04
N LYS A 119 28.46 0.18 -21.02
CA LYS A 119 29.53 1.19 -21.17
C LYS A 119 29.58 2.11 -19.95
N LEU A 120 28.46 2.68 -19.53
CA LEU A 120 28.47 3.67 -18.46
C LEU A 120 28.72 3.05 -17.08
N ALA A 121 28.13 1.89 -16.79
CA ALA A 121 28.25 1.28 -15.47
C ALA A 121 29.52 0.40 -15.38
N ILE A 122 29.60 -0.66 -16.20
CA ILE A 122 30.62 -1.71 -16.02
C ILE A 122 31.97 -1.28 -16.58
N TRP A 123 31.99 -0.60 -17.74
CA TRP A 123 33.24 -0.14 -18.34
C TRP A 123 33.87 1.00 -17.53
N ASP A 124 33.12 2.08 -17.29
CA ASP A 124 33.63 3.28 -16.62
C ASP A 124 33.73 3.11 -15.08
N HIS A 125 32.71 2.57 -14.41
CA HIS A 125 32.66 2.48 -12.93
C HIS A 125 33.02 1.10 -12.35
N GLY A 126 33.07 0.04 -13.17
CA GLY A 126 33.45 -1.30 -12.70
C GLY A 126 32.39 -1.97 -11.80
N ALA A 127 31.16 -1.47 -11.82
CA ALA A 127 30.00 -2.00 -11.13
C ALA A 127 28.78 -1.85 -12.04
N SER A 128 27.79 -2.74 -11.96
CA SER A 128 26.48 -2.46 -12.58
C SER A 128 25.74 -1.39 -11.78
N TYR A 129 24.64 -0.88 -12.31
CA TYR A 129 23.91 0.22 -11.65
C TYR A 129 23.35 -0.23 -10.30
N GLY A 130 22.64 -1.38 -10.28
CA GLY A 130 22.14 -1.98 -9.06
C GLY A 130 23.25 -2.35 -8.08
N ALA A 131 24.38 -2.86 -8.58
CA ALA A 131 25.54 -3.15 -7.74
C ALA A 131 26.11 -1.87 -7.10
N SER A 132 26.23 -0.78 -7.85
CA SER A 132 26.68 0.52 -7.34
C SER A 132 25.76 1.05 -6.23
N LEU A 133 24.44 0.92 -6.41
CA LEU A 133 23.43 1.34 -5.42
C LEU A 133 23.50 0.49 -4.13
N GLN A 134 23.83 -0.79 -4.27
CA GLN A 134 24.09 -1.71 -3.16
C GLN A 134 25.53 -1.58 -2.59
N GLY A 135 26.34 -0.65 -3.11
CA GLY A 135 27.72 -0.42 -2.67
C GLY A 135 28.69 -1.55 -3.03
N LEU A 136 28.39 -2.35 -4.06
CA LEU A 136 29.15 -3.50 -4.55
C LEU A 136 29.98 -3.13 -5.80
N GLN A 137 31.11 -3.81 -5.99
CA GLN A 137 32.01 -3.66 -7.14
C GLN A 137 32.47 -5.02 -7.65
N TYR A 138 32.69 -5.12 -8.97
CA TYR A 138 33.26 -6.33 -9.58
C TYR A 138 34.76 -6.43 -9.28
N VAL A 139 35.20 -7.62 -8.91
CA VAL A 139 36.59 -7.96 -8.58
C VAL A 139 36.97 -9.28 -9.26
N ASP A 140 38.20 -9.37 -9.75
CA ASP A 140 38.72 -10.61 -10.35
C ASP A 140 39.07 -11.65 -9.27
N ALA A 141 38.41 -12.81 -9.29
CA ALA A 141 38.62 -13.88 -8.31
C ALA A 141 39.81 -14.79 -8.61
N ARG A 142 40.52 -14.56 -9.72
CA ARG A 142 41.70 -15.37 -10.10
C ARG A 142 42.95 -15.05 -9.28
N GLY A 143 42.96 -13.94 -8.55
CA GLY A 143 44.05 -13.59 -7.65
C GLY A 143 44.06 -14.47 -6.41
N SER A 144 45.22 -15.05 -6.08
CA SER A 144 45.44 -15.86 -4.87
C SER A 144 45.25 -15.08 -3.57
N ASP A 145 45.25 -13.74 -3.64
CA ASP A 145 45.14 -12.87 -2.48
C ASP A 145 43.75 -12.23 -2.45
N SER A 146 42.79 -12.89 -1.78
CA SER A 146 41.44 -12.36 -1.56
C SER A 146 41.42 -11.05 -0.76
N ALA A 147 42.54 -10.66 -0.14
CA ALA A 147 42.68 -9.37 0.54
C ALA A 147 43.01 -8.22 -0.44
N ARG A 148 43.67 -8.52 -1.56
CA ARG A 148 44.06 -7.52 -2.57
C ARG A 148 43.02 -7.50 -3.69
N ARG A 149 42.01 -6.64 -3.53
CA ARG A 149 40.94 -6.41 -4.51
C ARG A 149 41.55 -5.93 -5.83
N LYS A 150 41.68 -6.85 -6.79
CA LYS A 150 42.17 -6.51 -8.13
C LYS A 150 40.97 -6.13 -9.02
N PRO A 151 40.98 -4.94 -9.64
CA PRO A 151 39.92 -4.58 -10.58
C PRO A 151 39.89 -5.57 -11.76
N PRO A 152 38.70 -5.78 -12.37
CA PRO A 152 38.53 -6.74 -13.45
C PRO A 152 39.35 -6.32 -14.67
N THR A 153 39.92 -7.31 -15.37
CA THR A 153 40.71 -7.02 -16.57
C THR A 153 39.83 -6.48 -17.70
N ALA A 154 40.40 -5.69 -18.61
CA ALA A 154 39.66 -5.16 -19.76
C ALA A 154 39.01 -6.30 -20.58
N TRP A 155 39.71 -7.42 -20.76
CA TRP A 155 39.14 -8.61 -21.40
C TRP A 155 37.95 -9.20 -20.64
N GLN A 156 37.99 -9.26 -19.30
CA GLN A 156 36.84 -9.71 -18.51
C GLN A 156 35.64 -8.80 -18.72
N LYS A 157 35.84 -7.47 -18.72
CA LYS A 157 34.78 -6.49 -18.97
C LYS A 157 34.16 -6.66 -20.36
N ILE A 158 35.00 -6.82 -21.40
CA ILE A 158 34.55 -7.04 -22.79
C ILE A 158 33.80 -8.36 -22.90
N SER A 159 34.37 -9.46 -22.39
CA SER A 159 33.72 -10.78 -22.46
C SER A 159 32.39 -10.81 -21.70
N TYR A 160 32.31 -10.12 -20.55
CA TYR A 160 31.07 -9.98 -19.80
C TYR A 160 30.04 -9.23 -20.65
N GLY A 161 30.38 -8.06 -21.20
CA GLY A 161 29.48 -7.29 -22.07
C GLY A 161 29.08 -8.06 -23.32
N LEU A 162 30.01 -8.77 -23.95
CA LEU A 162 29.73 -9.56 -25.15
C LEU A 162 28.71 -10.67 -24.85
N VAL A 163 28.85 -11.36 -23.71
CA VAL A 163 27.92 -12.43 -23.33
C VAL A 163 26.58 -11.87 -22.87
N THR A 164 26.57 -10.82 -22.04
CA THR A 164 25.32 -10.30 -21.46
C THR A 164 24.52 -9.42 -22.42
N VAL A 165 25.20 -8.61 -23.25
CA VAL A 165 24.56 -7.69 -24.21
C VAL A 165 24.44 -8.37 -25.57
N GLY A 166 25.56 -8.79 -26.14
CA GLY A 166 25.60 -9.44 -27.46
C GLY A 166 24.95 -10.82 -27.46
N GLY A 167 25.21 -11.63 -26.43
CA GLY A 167 24.66 -12.97 -26.31
C GLY A 167 23.14 -12.97 -26.17
N ARG A 168 22.57 -12.07 -25.35
CA ARG A 168 21.11 -11.92 -25.23
C ARG A 168 20.47 -11.53 -26.57
N TYR A 169 21.01 -10.53 -27.27
CA TYR A 169 20.50 -10.12 -28.58
C TYR A 169 20.63 -11.21 -29.67
N ALA A 170 21.78 -11.88 -29.73
CA ALA A 170 22.00 -12.97 -30.68
C ALA A 170 21.05 -14.13 -30.41
N TRP A 171 20.81 -14.45 -29.13
CA TRP A 171 19.88 -15.51 -28.74
C TRP A 171 18.43 -15.16 -29.13
N THR A 172 17.97 -13.92 -28.89
CA THR A 172 16.62 -13.51 -29.29
C THR A 172 16.45 -13.59 -30.80
N LYS A 173 17.39 -13.02 -31.59
CA LYS A 173 17.30 -13.09 -33.05
C LYS A 173 17.40 -14.51 -33.60
N TRP A 174 18.23 -15.36 -33.00
CA TRP A 174 18.32 -16.78 -33.36
C TRP A 174 17.00 -17.52 -33.06
N SER A 175 16.42 -17.29 -31.88
CA SER A 175 15.15 -17.88 -31.48
C SER A 175 14.01 -17.42 -32.38
N ASP A 176 13.94 -16.13 -32.73
CA ASP A 176 12.93 -15.58 -33.64
C ASP A 176 13.08 -16.17 -35.05
N TYR A 177 14.32 -16.25 -35.55
CA TYR A 177 14.62 -16.86 -36.85
C TYR A 177 14.18 -18.32 -36.90
N LEU A 178 14.52 -19.09 -35.87
CA LEU A 178 14.17 -20.50 -35.78
C LEU A 178 12.66 -20.71 -35.66
N SER A 179 11.99 -19.87 -34.86
CA SER A 179 10.53 -19.91 -34.68
C SER A 179 9.81 -19.57 -35.98
N ASN A 180 10.27 -18.55 -36.72
CA ASN A 180 9.70 -18.19 -38.02
C ASN A 180 9.95 -19.27 -39.08
N ALA A 181 11.10 -19.94 -39.03
CA ALA A 181 11.42 -21.03 -39.95
C ALA A 181 10.65 -22.33 -39.64
N GLU A 182 10.23 -22.53 -38.39
CA GLU A 182 9.42 -23.68 -37.96
C GLU A 182 7.91 -23.46 -38.14
N ASN A 183 7.42 -22.22 -37.95
CA ASN A 183 6.01 -21.85 -38.10
C ASN A 183 5.57 -21.54 -39.55
N GLY A 184 6.42 -21.82 -40.54
CA GLY A 184 6.08 -21.66 -41.95
C GLY A 184 4.99 -22.63 -42.44
N TYR A 185 4.37 -22.31 -43.58
CA TYR A 185 3.38 -23.20 -44.21
C TYR A 185 4.01 -24.46 -44.84
N ASP A 186 5.31 -24.42 -45.13
CA ASP A 186 6.06 -25.54 -45.71
C ASP A 186 6.64 -26.45 -44.62
N GLU A 187 6.79 -27.75 -44.91
CA GLU A 187 7.36 -28.69 -43.96
C GLU A 187 8.83 -28.33 -43.65
N PRO A 188 9.19 -28.11 -42.38
CA PRO A 188 10.50 -27.57 -42.02
C PRO A 188 11.61 -28.52 -42.42
N SER A 189 12.69 -27.97 -42.98
CA SER A 189 13.84 -28.75 -43.42
C SER A 189 14.40 -29.62 -42.26
N PRO A 190 14.97 -30.80 -42.56
CA PRO A 190 15.53 -31.68 -41.52
C PRO A 190 16.63 -31.00 -40.70
N LEU A 191 17.35 -30.03 -41.31
CA LEU A 191 18.35 -29.21 -40.63
C LEU A 191 17.71 -28.26 -39.61
N ILE A 192 16.66 -27.52 -39.98
CA ILE A 192 15.93 -26.61 -39.07
C ILE A 192 15.38 -27.39 -37.88
N ARG A 193 14.82 -28.57 -38.13
CA ARG A 193 14.31 -29.45 -37.06
C ARG A 193 15.42 -29.91 -36.10
N SER A 194 16.60 -30.23 -36.63
CA SER A 194 17.76 -30.60 -35.79
C SER A 194 18.28 -29.41 -34.98
N LEU A 195 18.32 -28.21 -35.57
CA LEU A 195 18.73 -26.97 -34.90
C LEU A 195 17.74 -26.58 -33.81
N SER A 196 16.44 -26.76 -34.03
CA SER A 196 15.40 -26.55 -33.01
C SER A 196 15.57 -27.47 -31.81
N ARG A 197 15.84 -28.76 -32.04
CA ARG A 197 16.17 -29.72 -30.96
C ARG A 197 17.45 -29.37 -30.21
N ILE A 198 18.50 -28.94 -30.91
CA ILE A 198 19.75 -28.52 -30.28
C ILE A 198 19.54 -27.24 -29.47
N THR A 199 18.77 -26.29 -29.99
CA THR A 199 18.48 -25.01 -29.31
C THR A 199 17.66 -25.23 -28.05
N THR A 200 16.64 -26.09 -28.10
CA THR A 200 15.83 -26.48 -26.94
C THR A 200 16.64 -27.26 -25.90
N LEU A 201 17.51 -28.19 -26.33
CA LEU A 201 18.43 -28.88 -25.42
C LEU A 201 19.44 -27.90 -24.77
N ALA A 202 19.97 -26.96 -25.55
CA ALA A 202 20.89 -25.94 -25.04
C ALA A 202 20.21 -25.01 -24.02
N GLY A 203 18.97 -24.58 -24.30
CA GLY A 203 18.17 -23.77 -23.39
C GLY A 203 17.88 -24.47 -22.06
N THR A 204 17.34 -25.69 -22.12
CA THR A 204 17.07 -26.51 -20.92
C THR A 204 18.34 -26.83 -20.12
N THR A 205 19.44 -27.15 -20.80
CA THR A 205 20.74 -27.38 -20.15
C THR A 205 21.25 -26.10 -19.46
N HIS A 206 21.08 -24.94 -20.10
CA HIS A 206 21.45 -23.66 -19.52
C HIS A 206 20.60 -23.34 -18.28
N GLU A 207 19.29 -23.57 -18.32
CA GLU A 207 18.39 -23.36 -17.17
C GLU A 207 18.75 -24.27 -15.99
N ILE A 208 18.98 -25.57 -16.22
CA ILE A 208 19.40 -26.51 -15.18
C ILE A 208 20.76 -26.09 -14.60
N ALA A 209 21.70 -25.69 -15.45
CA ALA A 209 23.00 -25.20 -15.02
C ALA A 209 22.86 -23.90 -14.20
N ALA A 210 21.98 -22.98 -14.61
CA ALA A 210 21.74 -21.71 -13.95
C ALA A 210 21.10 -21.92 -12.59
N PHE A 211 20.09 -22.79 -12.50
CA PHE A 211 19.44 -23.19 -11.26
C PHE A 211 20.43 -23.85 -10.29
N THR A 212 21.20 -24.83 -10.76
CA THR A 212 22.25 -25.47 -9.96
C THR A 212 23.29 -24.46 -9.50
N SER A 213 23.65 -23.52 -10.38
CA SER A 213 24.57 -22.44 -10.05
C SER A 213 24.01 -21.53 -8.96
N PHE A 214 22.75 -21.18 -9.05
CA PHE A 214 22.03 -20.36 -8.08
C PHE A 214 21.90 -21.07 -6.73
N LEU A 215 21.62 -22.38 -6.68
CA LEU A 215 21.62 -23.14 -5.42
C LEU A 215 23.00 -23.13 -4.74
N VAL A 216 24.07 -23.34 -5.50
CA VAL A 216 25.45 -23.24 -4.99
C VAL A 216 25.76 -21.81 -4.52
N PHE A 217 25.18 -20.80 -5.17
CA PHE A 217 25.27 -19.41 -4.74
C PHE A 217 24.52 -19.14 -3.44
N LEU A 218 23.32 -19.70 -3.24
CA LEU A 218 22.59 -19.55 -1.97
C LEU A 218 23.40 -20.12 -0.80
N TYR A 219 24.16 -21.18 -1.04
CA TYR A 219 25.01 -21.80 -0.02
C TYR A 219 26.34 -21.04 0.21
N ASN A 220 27.10 -20.71 -0.85
CA ASN A 220 28.45 -20.11 -0.74
C ASN A 220 28.50 -18.58 -0.89
N GLY A 221 27.58 -17.98 -1.64
CA GLY A 221 27.47 -16.52 -1.86
C GLY A 221 28.52 -15.89 -2.77
N GLN A 222 29.23 -16.67 -3.60
CA GLN A 222 30.36 -16.19 -4.42
C GLN A 222 30.00 -15.66 -5.82
N TYR A 223 29.21 -16.42 -6.59
CA TYR A 223 28.90 -16.14 -8.00
C TYR A 223 27.40 -16.19 -8.21
N ARG A 224 26.75 -15.03 -8.43
CA ARG A 224 25.30 -14.95 -8.63
C ARG A 224 24.84 -15.62 -9.93
N THR A 225 25.54 -15.37 -11.04
CA THR A 225 25.17 -15.85 -12.37
C THR A 225 26.18 -16.87 -12.91
N LEU A 226 25.76 -17.62 -13.92
CA LEU A 226 26.67 -18.49 -14.68
C LEU A 226 27.78 -17.71 -15.38
N THR A 227 27.48 -16.51 -15.87
CA THR A 227 28.45 -15.66 -16.55
C THR A 227 29.54 -15.18 -15.58
N ASP A 228 29.15 -14.80 -14.36
CA ASP A 228 30.09 -14.46 -13.29
C ASP A 228 30.98 -15.65 -12.91
N ARG A 229 30.42 -16.86 -12.87
CA ARG A 229 31.17 -18.10 -12.58
C ARG A 229 32.16 -18.44 -13.68
N LEU A 230 31.76 -18.32 -14.96
CA LEU A 230 32.62 -18.62 -16.11
C LEU A 230 33.78 -17.63 -16.20
N LEU A 231 33.51 -16.34 -16.00
CA LEU A 231 34.52 -15.27 -16.05
C LEU A 231 35.29 -15.08 -14.74
N ARG A 232 34.87 -15.78 -13.68
CA ARG A 232 35.39 -15.70 -12.31
C ARG A 232 35.37 -14.26 -11.78
N LEU A 233 34.27 -13.56 -12.03
CA LEU A 233 33.99 -12.22 -11.51
C LEU A 233 33.21 -12.34 -10.21
N ARG A 234 33.61 -11.61 -9.18
CA ARG A 234 32.92 -11.58 -7.88
C ARG A 234 32.45 -10.17 -7.54
N LEU A 235 31.25 -10.05 -6.97
CA LEU A 235 30.78 -8.81 -6.39
C LEU A 235 31.24 -8.73 -4.93
N LEU A 236 32.02 -7.71 -4.60
CA LEU A 236 32.48 -7.45 -3.24
C LEU A 236 32.09 -6.02 -2.83
N PRO A 237 31.90 -5.76 -1.53
CA PRO A 237 31.62 -4.41 -1.06
C PRO A 237 32.78 -3.48 -1.42
N SER A 238 32.44 -2.33 -2.02
CA SER A 238 33.36 -1.27 -2.42
C SER A 238 34.24 -0.79 -1.25
N SER A 239 33.64 -0.67 -0.06
CA SER A 239 34.32 -0.28 1.18
C SER A 239 34.14 -1.32 2.29
N ASN A 240 35.16 -1.51 3.13
CA ASN A 240 35.06 -2.36 4.34
C ASN A 240 34.23 -1.73 5.46
N ALA A 241 33.79 -0.47 5.29
CA ALA A 241 33.13 0.34 6.31
C ALA A 241 31.62 0.48 6.09
N THR A 242 31.07 -0.02 4.99
CA THR A 242 29.63 0.07 4.72
C THR A 242 28.89 -1.04 5.49
N SER A 243 28.55 -0.77 6.74
CA SER A 243 27.48 -1.51 7.41
C SER A 243 26.17 -1.19 6.70
N ARG A 244 25.43 -2.22 6.28
CA ARG A 244 24.07 -2.10 5.76
C ARG A 244 23.24 -1.23 6.72
N GLU A 245 22.96 -0.01 6.32
CA GLU A 245 21.74 0.66 6.75
C GLU A 245 20.61 -0.06 6.01
N VAL A 246 19.84 -0.87 6.73
CA VAL A 246 18.56 -1.34 6.23
C VAL A 246 17.74 -0.07 6.04
N SER A 247 17.38 0.28 4.81
CA SER A 247 16.56 1.45 4.52
C SER A 247 15.13 1.22 5.05
N PHE A 248 14.95 1.39 6.36
CA PHE A 248 13.65 1.36 7.02
C PHE A 248 12.76 2.53 6.57
N GLU A 249 13.26 3.44 5.73
CA GLU A 249 12.50 4.57 5.23
C GLU A 249 11.20 4.14 4.53
N TYR A 250 11.24 3.11 3.68
CA TYR A 250 10.04 2.66 2.98
C TYR A 250 9.05 1.98 3.92
N LEU A 251 9.54 1.09 4.79
CA LEU A 251 8.73 0.44 5.83
C LEU A 251 8.11 1.48 6.77
N ASN A 252 8.88 2.47 7.20
CA ASN A 252 8.41 3.55 8.06
C ASN A 252 7.38 4.43 7.35
N ARG A 253 7.57 4.75 6.06
CA ARG A 253 6.57 5.48 5.26
C ARG A 253 5.27 4.68 5.13
N GLN A 254 5.35 3.38 4.88
CA GLN A 254 4.16 2.52 4.79
C GLN A 254 3.44 2.39 6.14
N LEU A 255 4.18 2.15 7.22
CA LEU A 255 3.63 2.04 8.57
C LEU A 255 2.93 3.35 8.96
N VAL A 256 3.57 4.50 8.71
CA VAL A 256 2.96 5.82 8.96
C VAL A 256 1.71 6.02 8.11
N TRP A 257 1.73 5.68 6.82
CA TRP A 257 0.57 5.86 5.95
C TRP A 257 -0.59 4.96 6.35
N HIS A 258 -0.33 3.68 6.63
CA HIS A 258 -1.35 2.74 7.11
C HIS A 258 -1.92 3.16 8.47
N ALA A 259 -1.07 3.53 9.43
CA ALA A 259 -1.53 4.02 10.73
C ALA A 259 -2.33 5.32 10.60
N PHE A 260 -1.93 6.22 9.68
CA PHE A 260 -2.65 7.45 9.42
C PHE A 260 -4.03 7.21 8.79
N THR A 261 -4.15 6.30 7.82
CA THR A 261 -5.45 5.98 7.20
C THR A 261 -6.37 5.25 8.17
N GLU A 262 -5.85 4.33 8.98
CA GLU A 262 -6.60 3.65 10.03
C GLU A 262 -7.13 4.66 11.08
N PHE A 263 -6.25 5.56 11.56
CA PHE A 263 -6.64 6.66 12.44
C PHE A 263 -7.70 7.58 11.81
N LEU A 264 -7.56 7.91 10.52
CA LEU A 264 -8.52 8.74 9.81
C LEU A 264 -9.88 8.04 9.66
N LEU A 265 -9.90 6.73 9.41
CA LEU A 265 -11.15 5.96 9.36
C LEU A 265 -11.89 5.93 10.71
N PHE A 266 -11.17 5.97 11.83
CA PHE A 266 -11.79 6.11 13.15
C PHE A 266 -12.26 7.54 13.44
N LEU A 267 -11.53 8.56 12.98
CA LEU A 267 -11.92 9.96 13.19
C LEU A 267 -13.03 10.45 12.25
N LEU A 268 -13.05 9.99 11.01
CA LEU A 268 -13.97 10.48 9.97
C LEU A 268 -15.45 10.34 10.37
N PRO A 269 -15.89 9.25 11.03
CA PRO A 269 -17.25 9.14 11.56
C PRO A 269 -17.54 10.08 12.75
N LEU A 270 -16.55 10.39 13.57
CA LEU A 270 -16.69 11.27 14.75
C LEU A 270 -16.72 12.75 14.35
N VAL A 271 -16.03 13.10 13.27
CA VAL A 271 -15.98 14.44 12.71
C VAL A 271 -17.17 14.61 11.77
N GLY A 272 -18.35 14.90 12.33
CA GLY A 272 -19.60 15.09 11.58
C GLY A 272 -19.39 15.90 10.30
N ILE A 273 -19.48 15.21 9.15
CA ILE A 273 -19.17 15.73 7.80
C ILE A 273 -19.98 17.01 7.50
N SER A 274 -21.19 17.11 8.05
CA SER A 274 -22.07 18.29 7.96
C SER A 274 -21.46 19.54 8.60
N ARG A 275 -20.85 19.39 9.78
CA ARG A 275 -20.27 20.50 10.57
C ARG A 275 -19.03 21.06 9.89
N TRP A 276 -18.14 20.17 9.43
CA TRP A 276 -16.93 20.57 8.70
C TRP A 276 -17.24 21.15 7.33
N ARG A 277 -18.22 20.60 6.59
CA ARG A 277 -18.68 21.17 5.32
C ARG A 277 -19.17 22.61 5.50
N ARG A 278 -19.97 22.88 6.54
CA ARG A 278 -20.44 24.25 6.85
C ARG A 278 -19.31 25.18 7.26
N TRP A 279 -18.33 24.71 8.01
CA TRP A 279 -17.16 25.51 8.41
C TRP A 279 -16.25 25.81 7.21
N VAL A 280 -15.93 24.82 6.39
CA VAL A 280 -15.12 24.98 5.17
C VAL A 280 -15.83 25.90 4.18
N ALA A 281 -17.15 25.75 3.96
CA ALA A 281 -17.91 26.63 3.08
C ALA A 281 -17.90 28.09 3.59
N ARG A 282 -18.02 28.31 4.90
CA ARG A 282 -17.90 29.64 5.53
C ARG A 282 -16.49 30.21 5.38
N ALA A 283 -15.45 29.39 5.60
CA ALA A 283 -14.05 29.77 5.43
C ALA A 283 -13.71 30.10 3.98
N TRP A 284 -14.22 29.32 3.02
CA TRP A 284 -14.07 29.57 1.58
C TRP A 284 -14.80 30.83 1.12
N LYS A 285 -16.04 31.08 1.58
CA LYS A 285 -16.76 32.34 1.30
C LYS A 285 -16.00 33.54 1.88
N LYS A 286 -15.44 33.41 3.09
CA LYS A 286 -14.62 34.45 3.72
C LYS A 286 -13.32 34.68 2.94
N ALA A 287 -12.58 33.63 2.60
CA ALA A 287 -11.36 33.71 1.80
C ALA A 287 -11.61 34.30 0.41
N LYS A 288 -12.69 33.90 -0.27
CA LYS A 288 -13.12 34.48 -1.55
C LYS A 288 -13.45 35.96 -1.39
N SER A 289 -14.22 36.35 -0.36
CA SER A 289 -14.54 37.77 -0.11
C SER A 289 -13.30 38.61 0.24
N SER A 290 -12.33 38.06 0.97
CA SER A 290 -11.06 38.71 1.28
C SER A 290 -10.18 38.87 0.03
N ILE A 291 -10.10 37.83 -0.81
CA ILE A 291 -9.37 37.87 -2.09
C ILE A 291 -10.04 38.83 -3.07
N THR A 292 -11.37 38.85 -3.15
CA THR A 292 -12.11 39.80 -3.99
C THR A 292 -11.92 41.23 -3.50
N ARG A 293 -11.98 41.50 -2.19
CA ARG A 293 -11.68 42.82 -1.61
C ARG A 293 -10.25 43.29 -1.87
N LEU A 294 -9.28 42.38 -1.85
CA LEU A 294 -7.89 42.68 -2.19
C LEU A 294 -7.67 42.89 -3.70
N ARG A 295 -8.52 42.30 -4.54
CA ARG A 295 -8.38 42.34 -6.01
C ARG A 295 -9.18 43.46 -6.67
N THR A 296 -10.25 43.96 -6.06
CA THR A 296 -11.09 45.04 -6.64
C THR A 296 -10.97 46.40 -5.94
N GLY A 297 -10.22 46.53 -4.85
CA GLY A 297 -9.74 47.82 -4.33
C GLY A 297 -10.79 48.92 -4.14
N THR A 298 -12.06 48.59 -3.93
CA THR A 298 -13.15 49.57 -3.83
C THR A 298 -13.82 49.46 -2.48
N SER A 299 -13.61 50.49 -1.65
CA SER A 299 -14.40 50.81 -0.47
C SER A 299 -15.70 51.49 -0.90
N SER A 300 -16.74 50.72 -1.17
CA SER A 300 -18.11 51.25 -1.23
C SER A 300 -18.74 51.12 0.16
N ALA A 301 -18.49 52.13 0.98
CA ALA A 301 -19.49 52.62 1.92
C ALA A 301 -20.58 53.32 1.08
N GLY A 302 -21.82 52.86 1.21
CA GLY A 302 -22.98 53.33 0.45
C GLY A 302 -23.98 52.18 0.40
N GLN A 303 -24.90 52.12 1.36
CA GLN A 303 -26.30 52.54 1.14
C GLN A 303 -26.93 51.79 -0.03
N ASP A 304 -27.33 50.55 0.26
CA ASP A 304 -28.43 49.84 -0.39
C ASP A 304 -29.06 48.93 0.69
N GLU A 305 -29.60 49.56 1.74
CA GLU A 305 -30.66 48.95 2.55
C GLU A 305 -31.97 49.32 1.85
N ALA A 306 -32.18 48.76 0.67
CA ALA A 306 -33.52 48.57 0.13
C ALA A 306 -33.93 47.16 0.55
N GLU A 307 -35.10 47.05 1.15
CA GLU A 307 -35.78 45.83 1.56
C GLU A 307 -35.81 44.78 0.44
N ASP A 308 -34.76 43.96 0.32
CA ASP A 308 -34.84 42.67 -0.34
C ASP A 308 -34.76 41.62 0.76
N GLY A 309 -35.90 41.39 1.41
CA GLY A 309 -36.06 40.28 2.34
C GLY A 309 -35.52 39.03 1.66
N GLN A 310 -34.55 38.37 2.29
CA GLN A 310 -33.81 37.23 1.75
C GLN A 310 -34.78 36.22 1.14
N LYS A 311 -34.92 36.22 -0.20
CA LYS A 311 -35.73 35.22 -0.89
C LYS A 311 -34.89 33.95 -0.93
N GLY A 312 -35.34 32.92 -0.23
CA GLY A 312 -34.71 31.60 -0.28
C GLY A 312 -34.78 31.01 -1.69
N GLU A 313 -33.97 29.99 -1.95
CA GLU A 313 -33.83 29.35 -3.26
C GLU A 313 -35.17 28.87 -3.83
N LEU A 314 -36.14 28.58 -2.97
CA LEU A 314 -37.46 28.06 -3.28
C LEU A 314 -38.60 29.03 -2.89
N ALA A 315 -38.31 30.33 -2.82
CA ALA A 315 -39.31 31.37 -2.48
C ALA A 315 -40.48 31.49 -3.49
N PHE A 316 -40.31 31.02 -4.72
CA PHE A 316 -41.33 31.12 -5.78
C PHE A 316 -42.50 30.11 -5.61
N LEU A 317 -42.36 29.13 -4.72
CA LEU A 317 -43.35 28.08 -4.55
C LEU A 317 -44.59 28.58 -3.78
N PRO A 318 -45.82 28.23 -4.22
CA PRO A 318 -47.04 28.52 -3.47
C PRO A 318 -46.99 27.98 -2.04
N GLU A 319 -47.67 28.64 -1.10
CA GLU A 319 -47.72 28.22 0.32
C GLU A 319 -48.33 26.83 0.52
N ARG A 320 -49.20 26.38 -0.39
CA ARG A 320 -49.80 25.02 -0.39
C ARG A 320 -48.76 23.90 -0.57
N THR A 321 -47.64 24.17 -1.22
CA THR A 321 -46.66 23.15 -1.62
C THR A 321 -45.51 23.11 -0.62
N CYS A 322 -45.14 21.93 -0.11
CA CYS A 322 -44.00 21.83 0.78
C CYS A 322 -42.69 21.97 -0.02
N ALA A 323 -41.89 23.01 0.28
CA ALA A 323 -40.63 23.24 -0.43
C ALA A 323 -39.59 22.13 -0.17
N ILE A 324 -39.66 21.41 0.96
CA ILE A 324 -38.81 20.23 1.23
C ILE A 324 -39.24 19.04 0.35
N CYS A 325 -40.54 18.70 0.32
CA CYS A 325 -41.05 17.64 -0.56
C CYS A 325 -40.75 17.92 -2.04
N TYR A 326 -40.90 19.18 -2.46
CA TYR A 326 -40.57 19.61 -3.81
C TYR A 326 -39.08 19.47 -4.12
N HIS A 327 -38.21 19.89 -3.19
CA HIS A 327 -36.76 19.74 -3.32
C HIS A 327 -36.33 18.27 -3.41
N ASP A 328 -36.91 17.40 -2.57
CA ASP A 328 -36.55 15.98 -2.53
C ASP A 328 -37.08 15.20 -3.74
N GLN A 329 -38.17 15.66 -4.37
CA GLN A 329 -38.66 15.12 -5.65
C GLN A 329 -37.94 15.68 -6.88
N ASN A 330 -37.21 16.80 -6.73
CA ASN A 330 -36.41 17.45 -7.77
C ASN A 330 -34.95 17.67 -7.31
N PRO A 331 -34.16 16.62 -7.09
CA PRO A 331 -32.77 16.72 -6.61
C PRO A 331 -31.78 17.31 -7.65
N THR A 332 -32.27 17.93 -8.74
CA THR A 332 -31.50 18.41 -9.90
C THR A 332 -30.60 19.62 -9.63
N ALA A 333 -30.54 20.14 -8.41
CA ALA A 333 -29.64 21.25 -8.05
C ALA A 333 -28.16 20.84 -7.83
N GLY A 334 -27.77 19.57 -8.07
CA GLY A 334 -26.37 19.15 -7.84
C GLY A 334 -25.88 17.83 -8.44
N ARG A 335 -26.60 17.17 -9.36
CA ARG A 335 -26.11 15.95 -10.04
C ARG A 335 -26.25 16.03 -11.57
N SER A 336 -25.28 15.41 -12.25
CA SER A 336 -25.06 15.43 -13.70
C SER A 336 -26.26 14.95 -14.53
N GLU A 337 -26.35 15.47 -15.75
CA GLU A 337 -27.43 15.37 -16.74
C GLU A 337 -27.94 13.95 -17.09
N GLN A 338 -27.25 12.88 -16.67
CA GLN A 338 -27.63 11.49 -16.97
C GLN A 338 -28.69 10.89 -16.03
N ASP A 339 -28.94 11.45 -14.85
CA ASP A 339 -29.95 10.92 -13.90
C ASP A 339 -31.36 11.49 -14.15
N VAL A 340 -31.48 12.50 -15.02
CA VAL A 340 -32.74 13.22 -15.31
C VAL A 340 -33.70 12.39 -16.18
N ILE A 341 -33.19 11.39 -16.92
CA ILE A 341 -33.99 10.60 -17.86
C ILE A 341 -34.73 9.44 -17.15
N SER A 342 -34.35 9.10 -15.92
CA SER A 342 -34.92 7.97 -15.16
C SER A 342 -36.05 8.36 -14.21
N ALA A 343 -36.26 9.66 -13.96
CA ALA A 343 -37.39 10.14 -13.15
C ALA A 343 -38.63 10.28 -14.04
N GLY A 344 -39.62 9.40 -13.83
CA GLY A 344 -40.86 9.37 -14.60
C GLY A 344 -41.58 10.72 -14.67
N ALA A 345 -42.34 10.91 -15.74
CA ALA A 345 -42.96 12.16 -16.23
C ALA A 345 -43.92 12.92 -15.28
N ASN A 346 -43.98 12.55 -13.99
CA ASN A 346 -44.84 13.16 -12.97
C ASN A 346 -44.07 13.74 -11.76
N SER A 347 -42.74 13.67 -11.74
CA SER A 347 -41.95 14.23 -10.64
C SER A 347 -41.71 15.73 -10.85
N GLY A 348 -42.19 16.56 -9.92
CA GLY A 348 -41.75 17.96 -9.83
C GLY A 348 -42.65 19.05 -10.40
N ILE A 349 -43.88 18.76 -10.82
CA ILE A 349 -44.83 19.80 -11.26
C ILE A 349 -45.44 20.49 -10.03
N ILE A 350 -45.37 21.83 -10.01
CA ILE A 350 -46.01 22.68 -9.01
C ILE A 350 -47.52 22.37 -8.98
N GLY A 351 -48.00 21.89 -7.84
CA GLY A 351 -49.41 21.54 -7.63
C GLY A 351 -49.77 20.05 -7.74
N ASN A 352 -48.78 19.15 -7.84
CA ASN A 352 -49.00 17.71 -7.69
C ASN A 352 -49.31 17.36 -6.22
N ALA A 353 -50.30 16.48 -5.99
CA ALA A 353 -50.73 16.05 -4.66
C ALA A 353 -49.60 15.40 -3.84
N SER A 354 -48.53 14.90 -4.49
CA SER A 354 -47.35 14.35 -3.84
C SER A 354 -46.44 15.40 -3.17
N THR A 355 -46.59 16.68 -3.49
CA THR A 355 -45.76 17.79 -2.95
C THR A 355 -46.55 18.77 -2.10
N ASP A 356 -47.86 18.59 -1.98
CA ASP A 356 -48.71 19.42 -1.13
C ASP A 356 -48.46 19.14 0.36
N ILE A 357 -48.65 20.16 1.18
CA ILE A 357 -48.39 20.08 2.62
C ILE A 357 -49.37 19.10 3.28
N THR A 358 -48.82 18.04 3.86
CA THR A 358 -49.55 17.09 4.71
C THR A 358 -49.19 17.37 6.17
N ASN A 359 -50.19 17.71 6.99
CA ASN A 359 -50.04 18.15 8.39
C ASN A 359 -49.15 19.41 8.53
N PRO A 360 -49.73 20.62 8.42
CA PRO A 360 -48.98 21.87 8.32
C PRO A 360 -48.33 22.28 9.66
N TYR A 361 -47.03 22.55 9.61
CA TYR A 361 -46.24 23.08 10.72
C TYR A 361 -45.49 24.32 10.26
N GLU A 362 -45.38 25.31 11.13
CA GLU A 362 -44.64 26.54 10.86
C GLU A 362 -43.24 26.48 11.48
N ALA A 363 -42.27 27.00 10.73
CA ALA A 363 -40.88 27.13 11.14
C ALA A 363 -40.67 28.41 11.96
N ILE A 364 -40.01 28.29 13.12
CA ILE A 364 -39.69 29.44 13.99
C ILE A 364 -38.23 29.84 13.75
N PRO A 365 -37.92 31.12 13.45
CA PRO A 365 -38.76 32.32 13.56
C PRO A 365 -39.48 32.78 12.27
N CYS A 366 -39.26 32.14 11.13
CA CYS A 366 -39.65 32.67 9.82
C CYS A 366 -41.12 32.52 9.42
N GLY A 367 -41.92 31.75 10.17
CA GLY A 367 -43.34 31.52 9.89
C GLY A 367 -43.65 30.70 8.63
N CYS A 368 -42.62 30.18 7.94
CA CYS A 368 -42.81 29.41 6.71
C CYS A 368 -43.41 28.02 7.01
N VAL A 369 -44.42 27.61 6.24
CA VAL A 369 -45.16 26.36 6.47
C VAL A 369 -44.58 25.20 5.65
N TYR A 370 -44.46 24.04 6.31
CA TYR A 370 -43.97 22.77 5.76
C TYR A 370 -44.80 21.59 6.30
N CYS A 371 -44.61 20.39 5.76
CA CYS A 371 -45.14 19.17 6.38
C CYS A 371 -44.42 18.91 7.72
N PHE A 372 -45.15 18.47 8.74
CA PHE A 372 -44.61 18.08 10.04
C PHE A 372 -43.38 17.17 9.91
N VAL A 373 -43.52 16.05 9.20
CA VAL A 373 -42.47 15.03 9.08
C VAL A 373 -41.22 15.61 8.41
N CYS A 374 -41.39 16.39 7.35
CA CYS A 374 -40.28 17.00 6.62
C CYS A 374 -39.54 18.02 7.47
N LEU A 375 -40.27 18.90 8.18
CA LEU A 375 -39.66 19.93 9.00
C LEU A 375 -38.97 19.33 10.24
N ALA A 376 -39.63 18.40 10.93
CA ALA A 376 -39.10 17.72 12.10
C ALA A 376 -37.84 16.91 11.76
N GLN A 377 -37.86 16.13 10.66
CA GLN A 377 -36.68 15.36 10.22
C GLN A 377 -35.48 16.26 9.88
N ARG A 378 -35.71 17.44 9.27
CA ARG A 378 -34.62 18.38 8.95
C ARG A 378 -34.05 19.06 10.19
N ILE A 379 -34.89 19.39 11.17
CA ILE A 379 -34.45 19.97 12.45
C ILE A 379 -33.67 18.93 13.28
N GLU A 380 -34.17 17.70 13.34
CA GLU A 380 -33.54 16.60 14.09
C GLU A 380 -32.20 16.18 13.47
N ALA A 381 -32.13 16.08 12.13
CA ALA A 381 -30.88 15.75 11.42
C ALA A 381 -29.76 16.79 11.61
N GLU A 382 -30.07 17.99 12.09
CA GLU A 382 -29.10 19.06 12.29
C GLU A 382 -28.66 19.24 13.76
N GLU A 383 -29.07 18.35 14.67
CA GLU A 383 -28.59 18.23 16.06
C GLU A 383 -28.38 19.59 16.76
N GLY A 384 -29.39 20.47 16.70
CA GLY A 384 -29.40 21.76 17.41
C GLY A 384 -28.64 22.92 16.74
N GLU A 385 -28.00 22.72 15.58
CA GLU A 385 -27.35 23.81 14.82
C GLU A 385 -28.34 24.64 13.98
N GLY A 386 -29.55 24.12 13.76
CA GLY A 386 -30.68 24.77 13.09
C GLY A 386 -30.61 24.75 11.56
N TRP A 387 -31.72 24.38 10.93
CA TRP A 387 -31.87 24.18 9.50
C TRP A 387 -32.15 25.50 8.75
N ILE A 388 -31.54 25.69 7.58
CA ILE A 388 -31.77 26.90 6.76
C ILE A 388 -33.06 26.72 5.96
N CYS A 389 -34.03 27.61 6.19
CA CYS A 389 -35.32 27.62 5.51
C CYS A 389 -35.15 27.80 3.99
N LEU A 390 -35.69 26.88 3.20
CA LEU A 390 -35.59 26.95 1.73
C LEU A 390 -36.44 28.08 1.10
N ARG A 391 -37.41 28.63 1.85
CA ARG A 391 -38.30 29.71 1.38
C ARG A 391 -37.76 31.11 1.65
N CYS A 392 -37.15 31.35 2.80
CA CYS A 392 -36.66 32.68 3.21
C CYS A 392 -35.17 32.73 3.60
N GLY A 393 -34.46 31.60 3.58
CA GLY A 393 -33.04 31.56 3.94
C GLY A 393 -32.72 31.76 5.44
N GLU A 394 -33.73 31.90 6.29
CA GLU A 394 -33.56 32.09 7.74
C GLU A 394 -33.29 30.77 8.48
N LEU A 395 -32.58 30.83 9.60
CA LEU A 395 -32.17 29.66 10.38
C LEU A 395 -33.27 29.24 11.37
N VAL A 396 -33.85 28.07 11.12
CA VAL A 396 -34.97 27.46 11.86
C VAL A 396 -34.43 26.49 12.90
N LYS A 397 -34.80 26.68 14.17
CA LYS A 397 -34.38 25.79 15.27
C LYS A 397 -35.51 24.96 15.83
N GLU A 398 -36.73 25.48 15.75
CA GLU A 398 -37.92 24.91 16.35
C GLU A 398 -39.07 24.98 15.34
N CYS A 399 -40.07 24.13 15.53
CA CYS A 399 -41.30 24.15 14.75
C CYS A 399 -42.50 24.05 15.67
N LYS A 400 -43.62 24.66 15.29
CA LYS A 400 -44.90 24.53 15.99
C LYS A 400 -46.01 24.16 15.02
N PRO A 401 -47.11 23.54 15.49
CA PRO A 401 -48.29 23.31 14.67
C PRO A 401 -48.76 24.63 14.05
N TRP A 402 -49.13 24.61 12.78
CA TRP A 402 -49.66 25.81 12.12
C TRP A 402 -51.11 26.03 12.55
N ASP A 403 -51.36 27.12 13.29
CA ASP A 403 -52.67 27.39 13.90
C ASP A 403 -53.74 27.87 12.90
N GLY A 404 -53.38 28.16 11.64
CA GLY A 404 -54.29 28.65 10.61
C GLY A 404 -55.01 29.97 10.98
N ASP A 405 -55.93 30.42 10.14
CA ASP A 405 -56.83 31.57 10.43
C ASP A 405 -57.96 31.17 11.40
N VAL A 406 -57.64 30.44 12.45
CA VAL A 406 -58.54 30.28 13.59
C VAL A 406 -58.08 31.28 14.63
N LEU A 407 -58.84 32.38 14.78
CA LEU A 407 -58.65 33.36 15.85
C LEU A 407 -58.70 32.63 17.19
N ALA A 408 -57.55 32.25 17.73
CA ALA A 408 -57.45 31.75 19.08
C ALA A 408 -57.94 32.86 20.03
N PRO A 409 -58.82 32.56 21.00
CA PRO A 409 -59.16 33.54 22.01
C PRO A 409 -57.86 33.91 22.75
N GLN A 410 -57.57 35.21 22.84
CA GLN A 410 -56.40 35.74 23.53
C GLN A 410 -56.28 35.06 24.90
N GLN A 411 -55.22 34.27 25.08
CA GLN A 411 -54.83 33.78 26.39
C GLN A 411 -54.42 35.02 27.18
N GLU A 412 -55.28 35.41 28.14
CA GLU A 412 -55.02 36.50 29.07
C GLU A 412 -53.65 36.27 29.71
N ALA A 413 -52.75 37.22 29.46
CA ALA A 413 -51.46 37.29 30.09
C ALA A 413 -51.66 37.26 31.60
N ALA A 414 -51.04 36.28 32.26
CA ALA A 414 -50.98 36.17 33.71
C ALA A 414 -50.37 37.45 34.29
N ALA A 415 -51.23 38.33 34.81
CA ALA A 415 -50.87 39.40 35.71
C ALA A 415 -51.27 38.98 37.13
N ASN A 416 -50.27 38.95 38.00
CA ASN A 416 -50.28 38.75 39.45
C ASN A 416 -51.55 39.20 40.19
N GLY A 417 -52.02 38.35 41.12
CA GLY A 417 -52.98 38.75 42.16
C GLY A 417 -53.47 37.61 43.06
N SER A 418 -52.66 37.28 44.07
CA SER A 418 -52.99 36.77 45.42
C SER A 418 -54.28 35.98 45.69
N GLU A 419 -54.07 34.73 46.15
CA GLU A 419 -54.67 34.07 47.34
C GLU A 419 -56.14 34.39 47.69
N ASP A 420 -57.05 33.40 47.58
CA ASP A 420 -57.32 32.46 48.68
C ASP A 420 -58.39 31.43 48.31
N GLY A 421 -58.14 30.18 48.69
CA GLY A 421 -58.86 28.99 48.22
C GLY A 421 -60.14 28.65 48.97
N ALA A 422 -61.19 28.27 48.21
CA ALA A 422 -62.34 27.53 48.73
C ALA A 422 -63.01 26.65 47.65
N ARG A 423 -62.81 25.33 47.78
CA ARG A 423 -63.73 24.17 47.58
C ARG A 423 -64.96 24.32 46.64
N SER A 424 -65.16 23.36 45.73
CA SER A 424 -65.86 22.07 46.00
C SER A 424 -66.28 21.29 44.72
N SER A 425 -66.21 19.96 44.84
CA SER A 425 -67.15 18.92 44.35
C SER A 425 -67.61 18.96 42.87
N GLY A 426 -67.41 17.93 42.03
CA GLY A 426 -67.46 16.49 42.32
C GLY A 426 -68.81 15.89 41.88
N ARG A 427 -68.80 15.11 40.79
CA ARG A 427 -69.68 13.99 40.34
C ARG A 427 -69.61 13.90 38.81
N LYS A 428 -69.56 12.74 38.12
CA LYS A 428 -69.69 11.32 38.49
C LYS A 428 -69.14 10.49 37.31
N SER A 429 -68.49 9.38 37.63
CA SER A 429 -67.95 8.33 36.75
C SER A 429 -69.00 7.28 36.34
N ILE A 430 -68.73 6.53 35.25
CA ILE A 430 -68.96 5.08 35.06
C ILE A 430 -68.17 4.58 33.82
N ALA A 431 -67.31 3.57 34.05
CA ALA A 431 -66.74 2.48 33.22
C ALA A 431 -66.25 2.79 31.77
N TRP A 432 -65.19 2.18 31.23
CA TRP A 432 -65.06 0.76 30.84
C TRP A 432 -63.58 0.32 30.68
N ALA A 433 -63.36 -0.98 30.95
CA ALA A 433 -62.33 -1.89 30.44
C ALA A 433 -60.84 -1.63 30.77
N ASP A 434 -60.45 -2.06 31.98
CA ASP A 434 -59.06 -2.39 32.33
C ASP A 434 -59.08 -3.75 33.07
N GLU A 435 -59.08 -4.84 32.30
CA GLU A 435 -59.06 -6.22 32.85
C GLU A 435 -58.44 -7.23 31.86
N VAL A 436 -57.43 -6.81 31.07
CA VAL A 436 -56.71 -7.71 30.13
C VAL A 436 -55.19 -7.55 30.17
N VAL A 437 -54.62 -6.77 31.10
CA VAL A 437 -53.16 -6.50 31.15
C VAL A 437 -52.45 -7.18 32.34
N GLU A 438 -53.19 -7.79 33.26
CA GLU A 438 -52.58 -8.51 34.39
C GLU A 438 -52.13 -9.95 34.04
N ASP A 439 -52.74 -10.60 33.03
CA ASP A 439 -52.37 -11.98 32.62
C ASP A 439 -51.08 -12.08 31.77
N GLU A 440 -50.63 -11.00 31.13
CA GLU A 440 -49.39 -11.02 30.31
C GLU A 440 -48.12 -10.69 31.12
N ARG A 441 -48.26 -10.02 32.28
CA ARG A 441 -47.12 -9.74 33.18
C ARG A 441 -46.66 -10.99 33.93
N GLU A 442 -47.57 -11.88 34.30
CA GLU A 442 -47.22 -13.12 35.01
C GLU A 442 -46.53 -14.17 34.12
N GLN A 443 -46.73 -14.12 32.80
CA GLN A 443 -46.05 -15.02 31.85
C GLN A 443 -44.61 -14.59 31.52
N MET A 444 -44.29 -13.29 31.57
CA MET A 444 -42.90 -12.82 31.37
C MET A 444 -42.02 -13.04 32.60
N GLU A 445 -42.56 -12.92 33.83
CA GLU A 445 -41.78 -13.17 35.05
C GLU A 445 -41.40 -14.65 35.24
N GLN A 446 -42.09 -15.59 34.58
CA GLN A 446 -41.77 -17.02 34.63
C GLN A 446 -40.67 -17.44 33.64
N MET A 447 -40.40 -16.65 32.59
CA MET A 447 -39.34 -16.93 31.62
C MET A 447 -37.97 -16.37 32.06
N GLU A 448 -37.95 -15.39 32.96
CA GLU A 448 -36.73 -14.76 33.47
C GLU A 448 -36.07 -15.55 34.64
N ARG A 449 -36.73 -16.58 35.18
CA ARG A 449 -36.23 -17.36 36.34
C ARG A 449 -35.45 -18.63 36.00
N THR A 450 -35.23 -18.96 34.73
CA THR A 450 -34.49 -20.15 34.27
C THR A 450 -33.26 -19.83 33.40
N MET A 451 -32.46 -18.84 33.78
CA MET A 451 -31.08 -18.73 33.29
C MET A 451 -30.13 -18.62 34.48
N SER A 452 -29.53 -19.74 34.87
CA SER A 452 -28.47 -19.79 35.86
C SER A 452 -27.19 -19.14 35.32
N HIS A 453 -26.56 -18.32 36.15
CA HIS A 453 -25.26 -17.68 35.94
C HIS A 453 -24.19 -18.74 35.60
N LEU A 454 -23.54 -18.61 34.44
CA LEU A 454 -22.32 -19.35 34.10
C LEU A 454 -21.13 -18.45 34.42
N ASP A 455 -20.21 -18.95 35.25
CA ASP A 455 -18.94 -18.26 35.49
C ASP A 455 -18.06 -18.33 34.23
N PRO A 456 -17.28 -17.27 33.94
CA PRO A 456 -16.41 -17.24 32.76
C PRO A 456 -15.29 -18.29 32.87
N ILE A 457 -15.06 -18.98 31.76
CA ILE A 457 -13.97 -19.95 31.57
C ILE A 457 -12.62 -19.21 31.72
N PRO A 458 -11.65 -19.72 32.50
CA PRO A 458 -10.30 -19.15 32.55
C PRO A 458 -9.65 -19.21 31.18
N VAL A 459 -9.10 -18.08 30.73
CA VAL A 459 -8.30 -18.00 29.52
C VAL A 459 -6.93 -18.55 29.86
N ASP A 460 -6.53 -19.67 29.26
CA ASP A 460 -5.17 -20.18 29.36
C ASP A 460 -4.19 -19.20 28.69
N ASP A 461 -3.19 -18.77 29.45
CA ASP A 461 -2.12 -17.89 29.01
C ASP A 461 -1.28 -18.59 27.92
N GLU A 462 -1.30 -18.08 26.68
CA GLU A 462 -0.37 -18.48 25.60
C GLU A 462 1.04 -17.88 25.83
N GLN A 463 1.63 -18.17 26.99
CA GLN A 463 3.05 -18.00 27.29
C GLN A 463 3.66 -19.34 27.71
N GLU A 464 3.57 -20.37 26.86
CA GLU A 464 4.25 -21.65 27.16
C GLU A 464 4.80 -22.42 25.94
N TRP A 465 5.04 -21.74 24.81
CA TRP A 465 5.66 -22.37 23.63
C TRP A 465 7.19 -22.14 23.51
N GLU A 466 7.85 -21.62 24.54
CA GLU A 466 9.32 -21.46 24.56
C GLU A 466 10.05 -22.43 25.53
N ARG A 467 9.39 -23.48 26.05
CA ARG A 467 10.04 -24.39 27.02
C ARG A 467 9.97 -25.89 26.75
N GLU A 468 9.58 -26.32 25.55
CA GLU A 468 9.60 -27.75 25.13
C GLU A 468 10.54 -28.04 23.94
N GLY A 469 11.60 -27.25 23.78
CA GLY A 469 12.69 -27.53 22.83
C GLY A 469 14.02 -27.95 23.48
N GLN A 470 14.09 -27.98 24.80
CA GLN A 470 15.30 -28.33 25.56
C GLN A 470 14.97 -29.44 26.56
N ASN A 471 14.98 -30.69 26.08
CA ASN A 471 15.38 -31.90 26.81
C ASN A 471 15.00 -33.15 26.00
N VAL A 472 15.83 -33.49 25.01
CA VAL A 472 15.89 -34.84 24.45
C VAL A 472 17.37 -35.16 24.16
N VAL A 473 17.93 -36.01 25.04
CA VAL A 473 19.08 -36.91 24.87
C VAL A 473 20.49 -36.29 24.98
N GLU A 474 20.97 -36.15 26.23
CA GLU A 474 22.32 -36.58 26.60
C GLU A 474 22.18 -38.03 27.11
N ASP A 475 22.78 -38.98 26.40
CA ASP A 475 23.29 -40.27 26.91
C ASP A 475 23.77 -41.11 25.70
N GLU A 476 25.08 -41.16 25.48
CA GLU A 476 25.81 -42.36 25.01
C GLU A 476 27.34 -42.14 25.08
N GLU A 477 27.92 -42.74 26.11
CA GLU A 477 29.17 -43.52 26.13
C GLU A 477 30.53 -42.83 25.91
N GLU A 478 31.18 -42.51 27.04
CA GLU A 478 32.64 -42.56 27.18
C GLU A 478 33.09 -44.03 27.34
N GLU A 479 33.75 -44.58 26.31
CA GLU A 479 34.68 -45.72 26.45
C GLU A 479 36.12 -45.19 26.58
N GLU A 480 36.68 -45.27 27.79
CA GLU A 480 38.13 -45.30 27.99
C GLU A 480 38.68 -46.69 27.63
N PRO A 481 39.88 -46.78 27.03
CA PRO A 481 40.75 -47.93 27.21
C PRO A 481 41.95 -47.58 28.11
N ASN A 482 42.24 -48.50 29.02
CA ASN A 482 43.52 -48.64 29.73
C ASN A 482 44.74 -48.57 28.80
#